data_AF-A0A924X3J5-F1
#
_entry.id   AF-A0A924X3J5-F1
#
_cell.length_a   1.000
_cell.length_b   1.000
_cell.length_c   1.000
_cell.angle_alpha   90.00
_cell.angle_beta   90.00
_cell.angle_gamma   90.00
#
_symmetry.space_group_name_H-M   'P 1'
#
loop_
_entity.id
_entity.type
_entity.pdbx_description
1 polymer ?
#
loop_
_entity_poly.entity_id
_entity_poly.type
_entity_poly.pdbx_seq_one_letter_code
_entity_poly.pdbx_strand_id
1 'polypeptide(L)' 'MTQPALKNTKFDEHVDAIEKHKALLEKLHLDSDTHLDEVNNSLKRLTLTLEEYLKVLGIP' A
#
# COMPACT_ATOMS: atom_id res chain seq x y z
N MET A 1 3.42 -15.02 -17.38
CA MET A 1 3.80 -13.59 -17.30
C MET A 1 5.32 -13.50 -17.32
N THR A 2 5.90 -12.49 -17.96
CA THR A 2 7.35 -12.25 -17.95
C THR A 2 7.76 -11.56 -16.65
N GLN A 3 9.00 -11.73 -16.19
CA GLN A 3 9.52 -11.13 -14.96
C GLN A 3 9.38 -9.58 -14.89
N PRO A 4 9.56 -8.82 -15.99
CA PRO A 4 9.31 -7.37 -16.00
C PRO A 4 7.84 -7.01 -15.78
N ALA A 5 6.91 -7.80 -16.34
CA ALA A 5 5.48 -7.56 -16.18
C ALA A 5 5.05 -7.75 -14.72
N LEU A 6 5.56 -8.80 -14.05
CA LEU A 6 5.27 -9.06 -12.64
C LEU A 6 5.80 -7.95 -11.73
N LYS A 7 7.00 -7.44 -12.00
CA LYS A 7 7.59 -6.30 -11.27
C LYS A 7 6.72 -5.06 -11.39
N ASN A 8 6.27 -4.72 -12.59
CA ASN A 8 5.42 -3.55 -12.82
C ASN A 8 4.08 -3.70 -12.10
N THR A 9 3.45 -4.88 -12.18
CA THR A 9 2.20 -5.13 -11.46
C THR A 9 2.35 -4.94 -9.95
N LYS A 10 3.41 -5.49 -9.33
CA LYS A 10 3.63 -5.32 -7.89
C LYS A 10 4.00 -3.90 -7.49
N PHE A 11 4.70 -3.17 -8.36
CA PHE A 11 4.94 -1.75 -8.17
C PHE A 11 3.62 -0.96 -8.18
N ASP A 12 2.78 -1.18 -9.19
CA ASP A 12 1.50 -0.47 -9.34
C ASP A 12 0.56 -0.77 -8.17
N GLU A 13 0.52 -2.02 -7.69
CA GLU A 13 -0.24 -2.41 -6.49
C GLU A 13 0.21 -1.66 -5.22
N HIS A 14 1.52 -1.45 -5.06
CA HIS A 14 2.06 -0.69 -3.94
C HIS A 14 1.75 0.81 -4.06
N VAL A 15 1.86 1.38 -5.27
CA VAL A 15 1.49 2.78 -5.54
C VAL A 15 0.00 3.01 -5.26
N ASP A 16 -0.89 2.11 -5.70
CA ASP A 16 -2.32 2.17 -5.36
C ASP A 16 -2.57 2.17 -3.85
N ALA A 17 -1.84 1.33 -3.10
CA ALA A 17 -1.95 1.28 -1.65
C ALA A 17 -1.51 2.60 -0.99
N ILE A 18 -0.46 3.24 -1.49
CA ILE A 18 0.00 4.57 -1.03
C ILE A 18 -1.07 5.63 -1.27
N GLU A 19 -1.60 5.71 -2.49
CA GLU A 19 -2.62 6.72 -2.82
C GLU A 19 -3.89 6.54 -1.98
N LYS A 20 -4.31 5.31 -1.72
CA LYS A 20 -5.43 5.02 -0.81
C LYS A 20 -5.15 5.39 0.64
N HIS A 21 -3.93 5.18 1.12
CA HIS A 21 -3.54 5.60 2.47
C HIS A 21 -3.55 7.12 2.60
N LYS A 22 -3.03 7.86 1.61
CA LYS A 22 -3.08 9.33 1.57
C LYS A 22 -4.52 9.84 1.63
N ALA A 23 -5.40 9.31 0.77
CA ALA A 23 -6.81 9.69 0.75
C ALA A 23 -7.51 9.41 2.10
N LEU A 24 -7.16 8.31 2.77
CA LEU A 24 -7.65 8.00 4.11
C LEU A 24 -7.20 9.07 5.12
N LEU A 25 -5.92 9.44 5.12
CA LEU A 25 -5.41 10.48 6.03
C LEU A 25 -6.05 11.85 5.77
N GLU A 26 -6.26 12.22 4.52
CA GLU A 26 -6.98 13.44 4.15
C GLU A 26 -8.41 13.45 4.69
N LYS A 27 -9.11 12.32 4.58
CA LYS A 27 -10.46 12.16 5.13
C LYS A 27 -10.48 12.26 6.66
N LEU A 28 -9.56 11.59 7.35
CA LEU A 28 -9.44 11.63 8.81
C LEU A 28 -9.07 13.01 9.35
N HIS A 29 -8.40 13.82 8.54
CA HIS A 29 -8.11 15.20 8.90
C HIS A 29 -9.37 16.09 8.91
N LEU A 30 -10.44 15.66 8.24
CA LEU A 30 -11.74 16.35 8.18
C LEU A 30 -12.76 15.76 9.18
N ASP A 31 -12.55 14.53 9.63
CA ASP A 31 -13.48 13.78 10.47
C ASP A 31 -12.78 13.29 11.75
N SER A 32 -13.06 13.96 12.88
CA SER A 32 -12.37 13.75 14.16
C SER A 32 -12.75 12.44 14.86
N ASP A 33 -13.72 11.69 14.35
CA ASP A 33 -14.00 10.34 14.84
C ASP A 33 -12.84 9.42 14.45
N THR A 34 -12.07 9.05 15.47
CA THR A 34 -10.76 8.45 15.26
C THR A 34 -10.88 7.00 14.81
N HIS A 35 -10.90 6.76 13.50
CA HIS A 35 -10.89 5.41 12.91
C HIS A 35 -9.46 4.82 12.90
N LEU A 36 -8.83 4.68 14.07
CA LEU A 36 -7.47 4.11 14.20
C LEU A 36 -7.36 2.70 13.58
N ASP A 37 -8.44 1.93 13.58
CA ASP A 37 -8.50 0.62 12.94
C ASP A 37 -8.35 0.69 11.42
N GLU A 38 -8.95 1.70 10.77
CA GLU A 38 -8.81 1.91 9.33
C GLU A 38 -7.39 2.30 8.97
N VAL A 39 -6.76 3.17 9.77
CA VAL A 39 -5.34 3.55 9.60
C VAL A 39 -4.44 2.32 9.75
N ASN A 40 -4.65 1.53 10.80
CA ASN A 40 -3.86 0.33 11.06
C ASN A 40 -3.98 -0.70 9.93
N ASN A 41 -5.20 -0.92 9.42
CA ASN A 41 -5.42 -1.82 8.30
C ASN A 41 -4.78 -1.29 7.01
N SER A 42 -4.83 0.03 6.78
CA SER A 42 -4.17 0.67 5.65
C SER A 42 -2.65 0.51 5.71
N LEU A 43 -2.04 0.73 6.88
CA LEU A 43 -0.60 0.51 7.11
C LEU A 43 -0.18 -0.94 6.86
N LYS A 44 -0.95 -1.92 7.35
CA LYS A 44 -0.69 -3.35 7.07
C LYS A 44 -0.70 -3.65 5.57
N ARG A 45 -1.62 -3.03 4.82
CA ARG A 45 -1.68 -3.19 3.36
C ARG A 45 -0.48 -2.56 2.65
N LEU A 46 0.03 -1.42 3.14
CA LEU A 46 1.28 -0.84 2.64
C LEU A 46 2.46 -1.78 2.87
N THR A 47 2.59 -2.34 4.06
CA THR A 47 3.65 -3.31 4.38
C THR A 47 3.57 -4.54 3.48
N LEU A 48 2.39 -5.14 3.33
CA LEU A 48 2.21 -6.34 2.51
C LEU A 48 2.58 -6.09 1.04
N THR A 49 2.06 -5.01 0.45
CA THR A 49 2.33 -4.69 -0.96
C THR A 49 3.79 -4.34 -1.21
N LEU A 50 4.45 -3.70 -0.24
CA LEU A 50 5.88 -3.42 -0.30
C LEU A 50 6.71 -4.71 -0.23
N GLU A 51 6.40 -5.61 0.71
CA GLU A 51 7.08 -6.90 0.82
C GLU A 51 6.96 -7.72 -0.47
N GLU A 52 5.78 -7.75 -1.07
CA GLU A 52 5.57 -8.45 -2.35
C GLU A 52 6.38 -7.84 -3.48
N TYR A 53 6.46 -6.51 -3.55
CA TYR A 53 7.29 -5.83 -4.54
C TYR A 53 8.78 -6.13 -4.33
N LEU A 54 9.27 -6.07 -3.09
CA LEU A 54 10.67 -6.37 -2.75
C LEU A 54 11.04 -7.83 -3.06
N LYS A 55 10.14 -8.79 -2.79
CA LYS A 55 10.32 -10.19 -3.16
C LYS A 55 10.51 -10.38 -4.66
N VAL A 56 9.76 -9.64 -5.50
CA VAL A 56 9.94 -9.68 -6.96
C VAL A 56 11.29 -9.10 -7.40
N LEU A 57 11.88 -8.20 -6.60
CA LEU A 57 13.22 -7.66 -6.82
C LEU A 57 14.35 -8.55 -6.28
N GLY A 58 14.03 -9.65 -5.58
CA GLY A 58 15.02 -10.52 -4.93
C GLY A 58 15.61 -9.91 -3.65
N ILE A 59 14.91 -8.95 -3.05
CA ILE A 59 15.29 -8.33 -1.77
C ILE A 59 14.50 -9.04 -0.66
N PRO A 60 15.18 -9.59 0.37
CA PRO A 60 14.54 -10.33 1.47
C PRO A 60 13.69 -9.43 2.37
#